data_AF-A0A9W6WS27-F1
#
_entry.id   AF-A0A9W6WS27-F1
#
_cell.length_a   1.000
_cell.length_b   1.000
_cell.length_c   1.000
_cell.angle_alpha   90.00
_cell.angle_beta   90.00
_cell.angle_gamma   90.00
#
_symmetry.space_group_name_H-M   'P 1'
#
loop_
_entity.id
_entity.type
_entity.pdbx_description
1 polymer ?
#
loop_
_entity_poly.entity_id
_entity_poly.type
_entity_poly.pdbx_seq_one_letter_code
_entity_poly.pdbx_strand_id
1 'polypeptide(L)'
;MLKRNIVATQSSTLSNQEGGDDGNSSLHGQLGKRVGKRMATKAPLVVVPEDELERIKAETKILTPADLEALEAKREADQEHQRLTSKARKDHMLKLSEEAAQRAPKSEIEQIFSAEKHEILRRAQVLKDQMHDSVKLMKTLGTRAQAFTIRDQQLKVKKELEDEHHIYDEKMNTLMEIERLESLKRQEHRDEEKKKKRYADRKVLEDQIEDRRRQRLKESNEIAQEAQEMLTKIQRQQEEEAEKERAKALRAQRSMEEIKKFNEETLQRRQEVQRKIKEEEDQVLAYQLKKAEDLKRREEEEAQRRHEAELRCAKLRSMQEKMANEKAELDELRAKRAAEARERQAREADLALARKQKEEMDELRRARNAQAMHRERARVKEATLQQREYESIMVQVESDKARVKAEDEKRKLASMAHRRVLQSQIEEKERLKKLAFIKKQEEGQALKEEFARELEKLEKIRLEEVGELVEAGVNPLYLSEMKALVIEKQIR
;
A
#
# COMPACT_ATOMS: atom_id res chain seq x y z
N MET A 1 9.33 -54.81 -0.10
CA MET A 1 8.77 -56.03 -0.72
C MET A 1 7.86 -55.58 -1.86
N LEU A 2 7.81 -56.13 -3.07
CA LEU A 2 8.39 -57.36 -3.66
C LEU A 2 8.77 -57.09 -5.14
N LYS A 3 9.66 -57.91 -5.72
CA LYS A 3 9.98 -57.93 -7.17
C LYS A 3 9.05 -58.91 -7.92
N ARG A 4 8.79 -58.65 -9.21
CA ARG A 4 8.59 -59.58 -10.36
C ARG A 4 8.33 -58.71 -11.61
N ASN A 5 9.06 -58.73 -12.74
CA ASN A 5 9.52 -59.80 -13.65
C ASN A 5 8.40 -60.64 -14.30
N ILE A 6 8.40 -60.65 -15.66
CA ILE A 6 7.98 -61.66 -16.67
C ILE A 6 7.55 -60.87 -17.93
N VAL A 7 8.34 -60.79 -19.02
CA VAL A 7 8.71 -61.76 -20.09
C VAL A 7 7.86 -61.59 -21.36
N ALA A 8 8.56 -61.72 -22.50
CA ALA A 8 8.21 -61.40 -23.89
C ALA A 8 7.03 -62.15 -24.54
N THR A 9 6.60 -61.60 -25.69
CA THR A 9 5.99 -62.33 -26.82
C THR A 9 6.56 -61.82 -28.16
N GLN A 10 6.73 -62.72 -29.13
CA GLN A 10 7.26 -62.45 -30.49
C GLN A 10 6.14 -62.49 -31.55
N SER A 11 6.52 -62.37 -32.84
CA SER A 11 5.78 -62.69 -34.09
C SER A 11 4.79 -61.64 -34.63
N SER A 12 4.46 -61.60 -35.95
CA SER A 12 5.30 -61.55 -37.17
C SER A 12 4.44 -61.36 -38.44
N THR A 13 4.93 -60.55 -39.40
CA THR A 13 4.74 -60.64 -40.88
C THR A 13 3.38 -60.39 -41.58
N LEU A 14 3.49 -59.92 -42.84
CA LEU A 14 2.50 -59.81 -43.96
C LEU A 14 1.52 -58.59 -43.92
N SER A 15 1.15 -57.93 -45.04
CA SER A 15 1.68 -57.92 -46.43
C SER A 15 1.04 -56.84 -47.35
N ASN A 16 1.78 -56.40 -48.38
CA ASN A 16 1.35 -56.02 -49.76
C ASN A 16 0.76 -54.64 -50.17
N GLN A 17 1.05 -54.35 -51.47
CA GLN A 17 0.53 -53.36 -52.45
C GLN A 17 1.10 -51.92 -52.49
N GLU A 18 1.32 -51.28 -53.65
CA GLU A 18 1.73 -51.76 -55.02
C GLU A 18 2.07 -50.56 -55.94
N GLY A 19 2.87 -50.78 -57.01
CA GLY A 19 3.11 -49.86 -58.14
C GLY A 19 4.13 -48.71 -57.92
N GLY A 20 4.93 -48.26 -58.91
CA GLY A 20 5.15 -48.76 -60.27
C GLY A 20 5.73 -47.68 -61.22
N ASP A 21 6.84 -48.00 -61.92
CA ASP A 21 7.27 -47.56 -63.27
C ASP A 21 7.62 -46.06 -63.57
N ASP A 22 8.51 -45.70 -64.53
CA ASP A 22 9.42 -46.46 -65.42
C ASP A 22 10.59 -45.57 -65.99
N GLY A 23 11.69 -46.21 -66.42
CA GLY A 23 12.59 -45.87 -67.56
C GLY A 23 13.68 -44.76 -67.48
N ASN A 24 14.76 -44.75 -68.31
CA ASN A 24 15.59 -45.81 -68.96
C ASN A 24 16.88 -45.19 -69.61
N SER A 25 17.79 -46.03 -70.13
CA SER A 25 18.97 -45.79 -71.04
C SER A 25 20.29 -45.36 -70.35
N SER A 26 21.39 -46.17 -70.26
CA SER A 26 22.28 -46.88 -71.25
C SER A 26 23.44 -45.97 -71.74
N LEU A 27 24.72 -46.34 -71.94
CA LEU A 27 25.46 -47.55 -72.39
C LEU A 27 26.91 -47.54 -71.80
N HIS A 28 27.88 -48.44 -72.06
CA HIS A 28 27.95 -49.92 -72.17
C HIS A 28 29.42 -50.37 -72.39
N GLY A 29 29.87 -51.49 -71.79
CA GLY A 29 31.09 -52.24 -72.20
C GLY A 29 32.37 -52.03 -71.35
N GLN A 30 33.32 -52.99 -71.26
CA GLN A 30 33.29 -54.38 -71.72
C GLN A 30 34.34 -55.24 -70.97
N LEU A 31 34.08 -56.55 -70.78
CA LEU A 31 34.97 -57.50 -70.07
C LEU A 31 36.05 -58.11 -70.98
N GLY A 32 37.22 -58.42 -70.40
CA GLY A 32 38.29 -59.16 -71.08
C GLY A 32 38.97 -60.20 -70.19
N LYS A 33 38.58 -61.48 -70.33
CA LYS A 33 39.35 -62.66 -69.88
C LYS A 33 39.64 -63.54 -71.09
N ARG A 34 40.89 -63.97 -71.30
CA ARG A 34 41.23 -65.15 -72.11
C ARG A 34 42.40 -65.91 -71.51
N VAL A 35 42.32 -67.24 -71.61
CA VAL A 35 43.37 -68.21 -71.26
C VAL A 35 44.02 -68.69 -72.56
N GLY A 36 45.34 -68.88 -72.57
CA GLY A 36 46.13 -69.41 -73.70
C GLY A 36 47.16 -70.43 -73.22
N LYS A 37 47.60 -71.35 -74.09
CA LYS A 37 48.15 -72.67 -73.71
C LYS A 37 49.53 -72.94 -74.34
N ARG A 38 50.49 -73.36 -73.50
CA ARG A 38 51.70 -74.20 -73.75
C ARG A 38 52.63 -73.97 -74.98
N MET A 39 53.93 -73.90 -74.62
CA MET A 39 55.14 -74.45 -75.29
C MET A 39 55.98 -73.58 -76.26
N ALA A 40 57.10 -73.11 -75.71
CA ALA A 40 58.48 -73.14 -76.22
C ALA A 40 58.84 -72.59 -77.62
N THR A 41 59.68 -71.55 -77.66
CA THR A 41 60.96 -71.55 -78.39
C THR A 41 61.94 -70.51 -77.81
N LYS A 42 63.23 -70.84 -77.88
CA LYS A 42 64.50 -70.09 -77.64
C LYS A 42 64.45 -68.65 -77.06
N ALA A 43 65.28 -68.44 -76.03
CA ALA A 43 65.49 -67.14 -75.38
C ALA A 43 66.34 -66.15 -76.21
N PRO A 44 66.04 -64.85 -76.12
CA PRO A 44 66.98 -63.76 -76.36
C PRO A 44 67.30 -62.97 -75.06
N LEU A 45 68.38 -62.18 -75.13
CA LEU A 45 68.89 -61.30 -74.08
C LEU A 45 67.88 -60.19 -73.71
N VAL A 46 67.56 -60.05 -72.42
CA VAL A 46 66.67 -58.99 -71.90
C VAL A 46 67.51 -57.79 -71.46
N VAL A 47 67.27 -56.63 -72.08
CA VAL A 47 67.79 -55.33 -71.63
C VAL A 47 66.72 -54.69 -70.75
N VAL A 48 67.03 -54.49 -69.47
CA VAL A 48 66.11 -53.90 -68.49
C VAL A 48 66.20 -52.35 -68.57
N PRO A 49 65.10 -51.63 -68.86
CA PRO A 49 65.10 -50.16 -68.86
C PRO A 49 65.28 -49.60 -67.44
N GLU A 50 65.77 -48.37 -67.31
CA GLU A 50 66.05 -47.76 -66.00
C GLU A 50 64.82 -47.68 -65.10
N ASP A 51 63.62 -47.42 -65.66
CA ASP A 51 62.35 -47.44 -64.91
C ASP A 51 62.03 -48.82 -64.31
N GLU A 52 62.30 -49.91 -65.03
CA GLU A 52 62.17 -51.28 -64.48
C GLU A 52 63.29 -51.58 -63.49
N LEU A 53 64.49 -51.03 -63.68
CA LEU A 53 65.60 -51.19 -62.75
C LEU A 53 65.35 -50.46 -61.42
N GLU A 54 64.76 -49.26 -61.46
CA GLU A 54 64.35 -48.50 -60.28
C GLU A 54 63.13 -49.13 -59.61
N ARG A 55 62.15 -49.60 -60.38
CA ARG A 55 61.04 -50.38 -59.86
C ARG A 55 61.50 -51.67 -59.18
N ILE A 56 62.43 -52.42 -59.78
CA ILE A 56 63.05 -53.59 -59.16
C ILE A 56 63.83 -53.20 -57.90
N LYS A 57 64.60 -52.09 -57.89
CA LYS A 57 65.29 -51.60 -56.67
C LYS A 57 64.31 -51.19 -55.56
N ALA A 58 63.13 -50.66 -55.90
CA ALA A 58 62.09 -50.30 -54.95
C ALA A 58 61.35 -51.54 -54.42
N GLU A 59 60.99 -52.49 -55.29
CA GLU A 59 60.32 -53.75 -54.94
C GLU A 59 61.24 -54.75 -54.21
N THR A 60 62.57 -54.68 -54.44
CA THR A 60 63.57 -55.51 -53.74
C THR A 60 64.11 -54.88 -52.45
N LYS A 61 63.65 -53.67 -52.08
CA LYS A 61 64.00 -53.07 -50.80
C LYS A 61 63.30 -53.85 -49.68
N ILE A 62 64.07 -54.71 -49.00
CA ILE A 62 63.60 -55.48 -47.84
C ILE A 62 63.21 -54.49 -46.74
N LEU A 63 61.91 -54.25 -46.60
CA LEU A 63 61.36 -53.39 -45.55
C LEU A 63 61.61 -54.05 -44.20
N THR A 64 62.26 -53.33 -43.29
CA THR A 64 62.35 -53.77 -41.90
C THR A 64 60.98 -53.65 -41.24
N PRO A 65 60.68 -54.38 -40.14
CA PRO A 65 59.42 -54.19 -39.41
C PRO A 65 59.18 -52.73 -39.00
N ALA A 66 60.24 -51.98 -38.68
CA ALA A 66 60.16 -50.54 -38.38
C ALA A 66 59.78 -49.68 -39.61
N ASP A 67 60.19 -50.07 -40.83
CA ASP A 67 59.79 -49.37 -42.05
C ASP A 67 58.31 -49.63 -42.40
N LEU A 68 57.80 -50.82 -42.08
CA LEU A 68 56.38 -51.17 -42.21
C LEU A 68 55.53 -50.37 -41.21
N GLU A 69 55.91 -50.36 -39.93
CA GLU A 69 55.26 -49.53 -38.90
C GLU A 69 55.28 -48.03 -39.27
N ALA A 70 56.39 -47.51 -39.83
CA ALA A 70 56.48 -46.13 -40.27
C ALA A 70 55.62 -45.81 -41.51
N LEU A 71 55.36 -46.78 -42.38
CA LEU A 71 54.44 -46.65 -43.52
C LEU A 71 52.98 -46.76 -43.07
N GLU A 72 52.67 -47.66 -42.14
CA GLU A 72 51.34 -47.79 -41.53
C GLU A 72 50.98 -46.53 -40.75
N ALA A 73 51.87 -46.02 -39.89
CA ALA A 73 51.68 -44.77 -39.16
C ALA A 73 51.46 -43.55 -40.07
N LYS A 74 52.10 -43.49 -41.25
CA LYS A 74 51.82 -42.46 -42.27
C LYS A 74 50.44 -42.62 -42.88
N ARG A 75 50.05 -43.85 -43.25
CA ARG A 75 48.71 -44.14 -43.80
C ARG A 75 47.61 -43.92 -42.76
N GLU A 76 47.87 -44.14 -41.48
CA GLU A 76 46.97 -43.81 -40.37
C GLU A 76 46.88 -42.30 -40.17
N ALA A 77 48.00 -41.56 -40.21
CA ALA A 77 48.00 -40.10 -40.13
C ALA A 77 47.22 -39.45 -41.29
N ASP A 78 47.43 -39.91 -42.53
CA ASP A 78 46.68 -39.44 -43.70
C ASP A 78 45.17 -39.77 -43.58
N GLN A 79 44.83 -40.97 -43.08
CA GLN A 79 43.45 -41.34 -42.79
C GLN A 79 42.85 -40.49 -41.67
N GLU A 80 43.56 -40.20 -40.58
CA GLU A 80 43.09 -39.32 -39.52
C GLU A 80 42.92 -37.87 -40.01
N HIS A 81 43.80 -37.35 -40.87
CA HIS A 81 43.59 -36.05 -41.52
C HIS A 81 42.33 -36.03 -42.41
N GLN A 82 42.06 -37.11 -43.16
CA GLN A 82 40.81 -37.27 -43.93
C GLN A 82 39.59 -37.43 -43.02
N ARG A 83 39.71 -38.10 -41.86
CA ARG A 83 38.65 -38.23 -40.85
C ARG A 83 38.39 -36.91 -40.13
N LEU A 84 39.41 -36.12 -39.82
CA LEU A 84 39.29 -34.80 -39.19
C LEU A 84 38.61 -33.79 -40.11
N THR A 85 39.01 -33.72 -41.38
CA THR A 85 38.32 -32.88 -42.39
C THR A 85 36.88 -33.34 -42.63
N SER A 86 36.62 -34.64 -42.60
CA SER A 86 35.26 -35.20 -42.68
C SER A 86 34.41 -34.93 -41.43
N LYS A 87 35.00 -34.99 -40.21
CA LYS A 87 34.37 -34.62 -38.95
C LYS A 87 34.01 -33.13 -38.95
N ALA A 88 34.96 -32.24 -39.26
CA ALA A 88 34.72 -30.80 -39.33
C ALA A 88 33.58 -30.44 -40.31
N ARG A 89 33.49 -31.11 -41.47
CA ARG A 89 32.35 -30.96 -42.40
C ARG A 89 31.03 -31.46 -41.81
N LYS A 90 31.04 -32.61 -41.12
CA LYS A 90 29.85 -33.13 -40.42
C LYS A 90 29.40 -32.18 -39.31
N ASP A 91 30.31 -31.71 -38.47
CA ASP A 91 30.01 -30.80 -37.35
C ASP A 91 29.50 -29.44 -37.85
N HIS A 92 30.03 -28.94 -38.98
CA HIS A 92 29.53 -27.73 -39.64
C HIS A 92 28.13 -27.94 -40.22
N MET A 93 27.86 -29.07 -40.88
CA MET A 93 26.52 -29.45 -41.35
C MET A 93 25.54 -29.64 -40.20
N LEU A 94 26.00 -30.15 -39.05
CA LEU A 94 25.19 -30.37 -37.86
C LEU A 94 24.75 -29.02 -37.28
N LYS A 95 25.69 -28.08 -37.10
CA LYS A 95 25.37 -26.68 -36.70
C LYS A 95 24.43 -25.98 -37.68
N LEU A 96 24.65 -26.12 -38.99
CA LEU A 96 23.73 -25.58 -40.00
C LEU A 96 22.33 -26.19 -39.90
N SER A 97 22.22 -27.48 -39.58
CA SER A 97 20.93 -28.15 -39.38
C SER A 97 20.24 -27.72 -38.08
N GLU A 98 20.99 -27.46 -37.01
CA GLU A 98 20.47 -26.91 -35.75
C GLU A 98 19.99 -25.46 -35.94
N GLU A 99 20.76 -24.63 -36.66
CA GLU A 99 20.35 -23.27 -37.02
C GLU A 99 19.14 -23.26 -37.96
N ALA A 100 19.06 -24.19 -38.91
CA ALA A 100 17.89 -24.34 -39.79
C ALA A 100 16.65 -24.81 -39.02
N ALA A 101 16.80 -25.72 -38.05
CA ALA A 101 15.72 -26.15 -37.17
C ALA A 101 15.25 -25.02 -36.24
N GLN A 102 16.16 -24.16 -35.75
CA GLN A 102 15.79 -22.99 -34.94
C GLN A 102 15.15 -21.86 -35.78
N ARG A 103 15.52 -21.72 -37.06
CA ARG A 103 14.92 -20.76 -38.00
C ARG A 103 13.63 -21.26 -38.66
N ALA A 104 13.28 -22.52 -38.51
CA ALA A 104 12.05 -23.06 -39.07
C ALA A 104 10.83 -22.28 -38.54
N PRO A 105 9.89 -21.85 -39.42
CA PRO A 105 8.70 -21.14 -38.97
C PRO A 105 7.86 -22.05 -38.09
N LYS A 106 7.48 -21.55 -36.91
CA LYS A 106 6.62 -22.26 -35.95
C LYS A 106 5.28 -22.60 -36.59
N SER A 107 4.73 -23.77 -36.25
CA SER A 107 3.41 -24.19 -36.72
C SER A 107 2.32 -23.21 -36.29
N GLU A 108 1.23 -23.06 -37.04
CA GLU A 108 0.10 -22.18 -36.71
C GLU A 108 -0.45 -22.47 -35.29
N ILE A 109 -0.51 -23.75 -34.91
CA ILE A 109 -0.92 -24.19 -33.57
C ILE A 109 0.06 -23.69 -32.50
N GLU A 110 1.36 -23.76 -32.75
CA GLU A 110 2.39 -23.23 -31.84
C GLU A 110 2.37 -21.70 -31.79
N GLN A 111 2.03 -21.02 -32.89
CA GLN A 111 1.85 -19.58 -32.92
C GLN A 111 0.67 -19.17 -32.04
N ILE A 112 -0.49 -19.85 -32.15
CA ILE A 112 -1.66 -19.64 -31.29
C ILE A 112 -1.30 -19.86 -29.82
N PHE A 113 -0.73 -21.02 -29.45
CA PHE A 113 -0.30 -21.26 -28.07
C PHE A 113 0.75 -20.25 -27.57
N SER A 114 1.63 -19.76 -28.44
CA SER A 114 2.58 -18.70 -28.07
C SER A 114 1.87 -17.37 -27.83
N ALA A 115 0.88 -17.01 -28.64
CA ALA A 115 0.08 -15.80 -28.47
C ALA A 115 -0.74 -15.85 -27.18
N GLU A 116 -1.45 -16.95 -26.93
CA GLU A 116 -2.18 -17.18 -25.66
C GLU A 116 -1.23 -17.09 -24.45
N LYS A 117 -0.06 -17.73 -24.52
CA LYS A 117 0.96 -17.63 -23.46
C LYS A 117 1.44 -16.19 -23.27
N HIS A 118 1.65 -15.44 -24.35
CA HIS A 118 2.01 -14.02 -24.27
C HIS A 118 0.88 -13.16 -23.69
N GLU A 119 -0.40 -13.43 -23.99
CA GLU A 119 -1.53 -12.78 -23.34
C GLU A 119 -1.60 -13.10 -21.83
N ILE A 120 -1.43 -14.36 -21.45
CA ILE A 120 -1.42 -14.78 -20.03
C ILE A 120 -0.28 -14.08 -19.29
N LEU A 121 0.91 -14.00 -19.89
CA LEU A 121 2.05 -13.27 -19.31
C LEU A 121 1.79 -11.76 -19.20
N ARG A 122 1.18 -11.13 -20.23
CA ARG A 122 0.76 -9.72 -20.17
C ARG A 122 -0.27 -9.48 -19.07
N ARG A 123 -1.33 -10.30 -18.98
CA ARG A 123 -2.35 -10.20 -17.91
C ARG A 123 -1.73 -10.39 -16.53
N ALA A 124 -0.83 -11.36 -16.36
CA ALA A 124 -0.11 -11.57 -15.11
C ALA A 124 0.81 -10.39 -14.74
N GLN A 125 1.41 -9.71 -15.72
CA GLN A 125 2.20 -8.51 -15.51
C GLN A 125 1.33 -7.32 -15.09
N VAL A 126 0.22 -7.07 -15.78
CA VAL A 126 -0.76 -6.03 -15.39
C VAL A 126 -1.30 -6.28 -13.97
N LEU A 127 -1.61 -7.53 -13.62
CA LEU A 127 -2.05 -7.87 -12.26
C LEU A 127 -0.97 -7.59 -11.20
N LYS A 128 0.31 -7.88 -11.48
CA LYS A 128 1.42 -7.51 -10.58
C LYS A 128 1.54 -6.00 -10.40
N ASP A 129 1.35 -5.25 -11.48
CA ASP A 129 1.44 -3.79 -11.47
C ASP A 129 0.25 -3.17 -10.69
N GLN A 130 -0.94 -3.74 -10.82
CA GLN A 130 -2.10 -3.37 -10.00
C GLN A 130 -1.97 -3.75 -8.51
N MET A 131 -1.12 -4.72 -8.17
CA MET A 131 -0.82 -5.08 -6.78
C MET A 131 0.16 -4.12 -6.09
N HIS A 132 0.77 -3.18 -6.81
CA HIS A 132 1.63 -2.15 -6.23
C HIS A 132 0.79 -1.12 -5.46
N ASP A 133 1.19 -0.78 -4.23
CA ASP A 133 0.35 0.07 -3.34
C ASP A 133 0.16 1.49 -3.87
N SER A 134 1.17 2.04 -4.57
CA SER A 134 1.02 3.30 -5.32
C SER A 134 -0.11 3.23 -6.37
N VAL A 135 -0.24 2.11 -7.08
CA VAL A 135 -1.30 1.92 -8.10
C VAL A 135 -2.67 1.74 -7.45
N LYS A 136 -2.75 1.02 -6.32
CA LYS A 136 -4.00 0.94 -5.53
C LYS A 136 -4.44 2.33 -5.06
N LEU A 137 -3.53 3.15 -4.54
CA LEU A 137 -3.84 4.52 -4.13
C LEU A 137 -4.34 5.35 -5.31
N MET A 138 -3.65 5.30 -6.47
CA MET A 138 -4.11 5.96 -7.69
C MET A 138 -5.53 5.54 -8.11
N LYS A 139 -5.86 4.24 -8.06
CA LYS A 139 -7.23 3.75 -8.31
C LYS A 139 -8.26 4.26 -7.31
N THR A 140 -7.92 4.38 -6.01
CA THR A 140 -8.84 4.99 -5.02
C THR A 140 -9.08 6.48 -5.27
N LEU A 141 -8.09 7.21 -5.77
CA LEU A 141 -8.26 8.62 -6.17
C LEU A 141 -9.10 8.73 -7.45
N GLY A 142 -8.88 7.85 -8.42
CA GLY A 142 -9.67 7.77 -9.66
C GLY A 142 -11.16 7.47 -9.42
N THR A 143 -11.47 6.47 -8.60
CA THR A 143 -12.87 6.13 -8.23
C THR A 143 -13.54 7.26 -7.44
N ARG A 144 -12.81 7.96 -6.56
CA ARG A 144 -13.31 9.17 -5.89
C ARG A 144 -13.59 10.31 -6.88
N ALA A 145 -12.72 10.51 -7.88
CA ALA A 145 -12.92 11.52 -8.92
C ALA A 145 -14.12 11.21 -9.83
N GLN A 146 -14.33 9.92 -10.18
CA GLN A 146 -15.55 9.44 -10.85
C GLN A 146 -16.80 9.76 -10.01
N ALA A 147 -16.79 9.42 -8.71
CA ALA A 147 -17.91 9.67 -7.81
C ALA A 147 -18.27 11.17 -7.70
N PHE A 148 -17.27 12.06 -7.64
CA PHE A 148 -17.51 13.51 -7.65
C PHE A 148 -18.06 14.00 -9.00
N THR A 149 -17.59 13.46 -10.12
CA THR A 149 -18.12 13.79 -11.46
C THR A 149 -19.59 13.37 -11.61
N ILE A 150 -19.94 12.17 -11.15
CA ILE A 150 -21.33 11.68 -11.11
C ILE A 150 -22.19 12.56 -10.19
N ARG A 151 -21.65 12.96 -9.02
CA ARG A 151 -22.36 13.85 -8.09
C ARG A 151 -22.66 15.22 -8.71
N ASP A 152 -21.72 15.80 -9.46
CA ASP A 152 -21.96 17.06 -10.17
C ASP A 152 -23.05 16.93 -11.24
N GLN A 153 -23.09 15.80 -11.96
CA GLN A 153 -24.16 15.50 -12.91
C GLN A 153 -25.51 15.35 -12.19
N GLN A 154 -25.57 14.60 -11.08
CA GLN A 154 -26.78 14.48 -10.25
C GLN A 154 -27.26 15.83 -9.72
N LEU A 155 -26.35 16.73 -9.32
CA LEU A 155 -26.71 18.08 -8.86
C LEU A 155 -27.26 18.98 -9.98
N LYS A 156 -26.85 18.77 -11.24
CA LYS A 156 -27.45 19.45 -12.40
C LYS A 156 -28.86 18.92 -12.67
N VAL A 157 -29.02 17.60 -12.80
CA VAL A 157 -30.31 16.93 -13.02
C VAL A 157 -31.31 17.28 -11.90
N LYS A 158 -30.86 17.36 -10.64
CA LYS A 158 -31.71 17.76 -9.51
C LYS A 158 -32.23 19.19 -9.65
N LYS A 159 -31.41 20.13 -10.14
CA LYS A 159 -31.85 21.52 -10.38
C LYS A 159 -32.81 21.62 -11.55
N GLU A 160 -32.50 20.95 -12.66
CA GLU A 160 -33.38 20.88 -13.84
C GLU A 160 -34.77 20.33 -13.45
N LEU A 161 -34.81 19.29 -12.61
CA LEU A 161 -36.05 18.72 -12.08
C LEU A 161 -36.77 19.66 -11.09
N GLU A 162 -36.03 20.40 -10.24
CA GLU A 162 -36.60 21.42 -9.35
C GLU A 162 -37.23 22.58 -10.15
N ASP A 163 -36.59 23.03 -11.23
CA ASP A 163 -37.10 24.05 -12.14
C ASP A 163 -38.34 23.54 -12.90
N GLU A 164 -38.34 22.30 -13.38
CA GLU A 164 -39.52 21.65 -14.00
C GLU A 164 -40.70 21.52 -13.03
N HIS A 165 -40.45 21.14 -11.77
CA HIS A 165 -41.47 21.09 -10.72
C HIS A 165 -42.02 22.49 -10.41
N HIS A 166 -41.18 23.51 -10.31
CA HIS A 166 -41.63 24.89 -10.11
C HIS A 166 -42.56 25.35 -11.24
N ILE A 167 -42.19 25.10 -12.49
CA ILE A 167 -43.00 25.43 -13.66
C ILE A 167 -44.34 24.64 -13.66
N TYR A 168 -44.35 23.40 -13.17
CA TYR A 168 -45.57 22.61 -13.02
C TYR A 168 -46.48 23.18 -11.93
N ASP A 169 -45.93 23.54 -10.77
CA ASP A 169 -46.67 24.11 -9.65
C ASP A 169 -47.25 25.50 -10.00
N GLU A 170 -46.53 26.34 -10.74
CA GLU A 170 -47.06 27.59 -11.29
C GLU A 170 -48.24 27.35 -12.25
N LYS A 171 -48.15 26.35 -13.14
CA LYS A 171 -49.26 25.94 -14.00
C LYS A 171 -50.46 25.43 -13.20
N MET A 172 -50.23 24.66 -12.14
CA MET A 172 -51.31 24.18 -11.27
C MET A 172 -51.98 25.33 -10.51
N ASN A 173 -51.18 26.26 -9.95
CA ASN A 173 -51.68 27.44 -9.26
C ASN A 173 -52.51 28.35 -10.17
N THR A 174 -52.08 28.56 -11.42
CA THR A 174 -52.88 29.32 -12.40
C THR A 174 -54.17 28.62 -12.79
N LEU A 175 -54.18 27.29 -12.94
CA LEU A 175 -55.41 26.52 -13.16
C LEU A 175 -56.39 26.60 -11.97
N MET A 176 -55.90 26.47 -10.74
CA MET A 176 -56.72 26.63 -9.53
C MET A 176 -57.30 28.04 -9.39
N GLU A 177 -56.52 29.08 -9.74
CA GLU A 177 -57.01 30.46 -9.73
C GLU A 177 -58.06 30.70 -10.82
N ILE A 178 -57.92 30.10 -12.00
CA ILE A 178 -58.96 30.13 -13.06
C ILE A 178 -60.26 29.50 -12.53
N GLU A 179 -60.21 28.29 -11.95
CA GLU A 179 -61.40 27.65 -11.39
C GLU A 179 -62.04 28.49 -10.27
N ARG A 180 -61.23 29.10 -9.38
CA ARG A 180 -61.69 29.99 -8.32
C ARG A 180 -62.42 31.21 -8.90
N LEU A 181 -61.86 31.87 -9.91
CA LEU A 181 -62.46 33.01 -10.59
C LEU A 181 -63.73 32.62 -11.37
N GLU A 182 -63.77 31.45 -11.98
CA GLU A 182 -64.99 30.93 -12.62
C GLU A 182 -66.09 30.57 -11.62
N SER A 183 -65.74 30.06 -10.44
CA SER A 183 -66.67 29.82 -9.34
C SER A 183 -67.27 31.13 -8.82
N LEU A 184 -66.43 32.16 -8.63
CA LEU A 184 -66.86 33.52 -8.27
C LEU A 184 -67.78 34.12 -9.33
N LYS A 185 -67.42 34.09 -10.62
CA LYS A 185 -68.28 34.54 -11.72
C LYS A 185 -69.63 33.81 -11.76
N ARG A 186 -69.65 32.49 -11.52
CA ARG A 186 -70.88 31.69 -11.40
C ARG A 186 -71.73 32.07 -10.17
N GLN A 187 -71.12 32.58 -9.10
CA GLN A 187 -71.86 33.13 -7.96
C GLN A 187 -72.39 34.53 -8.25
N GLU A 188 -71.56 35.42 -8.80
CA GLU A 188 -71.94 36.78 -9.23
C GLU A 188 -73.13 36.73 -10.19
N HIS A 189 -73.12 35.86 -11.21
CA HIS A 189 -74.25 35.68 -12.13
C HIS A 189 -75.54 35.27 -11.40
N ARG A 190 -75.47 34.33 -10.44
CA ARG A 190 -76.63 33.92 -9.63
C ARG A 190 -77.13 35.05 -8.73
N ASP A 191 -76.24 35.88 -8.18
CA ASP A 191 -76.61 36.99 -7.33
C ASP A 191 -77.12 38.20 -8.14
N GLU A 192 -76.65 38.39 -9.36
CA GLU A 192 -77.24 39.28 -10.36
C GLU A 192 -78.65 38.83 -10.76
N GLU A 193 -78.88 37.55 -11.05
CA GLU A 193 -80.22 37.02 -11.33
C GLU A 193 -81.16 37.25 -10.15
N LYS A 194 -80.73 36.97 -8.91
CA LYS A 194 -81.50 37.30 -7.70
C LYS A 194 -81.74 38.82 -7.56
N LYS A 195 -80.79 39.67 -7.98
CA LYS A 195 -80.94 41.13 -7.97
C LYS A 195 -81.95 41.58 -9.03
N LYS A 196 -81.89 41.04 -10.25
CA LYS A 196 -82.85 41.27 -11.35
C LYS A 196 -84.26 40.83 -10.95
N LYS A 197 -84.41 39.64 -10.35
CA LYS A 197 -85.68 39.16 -9.75
C LYS A 197 -86.19 40.11 -8.69
N ARG A 198 -85.38 40.46 -7.68
CA ARG A 198 -85.76 41.45 -6.64
C ARG A 198 -86.18 42.80 -7.21
N TYR A 199 -85.57 43.31 -8.28
CA TYR A 199 -86.03 44.54 -8.93
C TYR A 199 -87.36 44.35 -9.67
N ALA A 200 -87.58 43.21 -10.34
CA ALA A 200 -88.85 42.89 -10.97
C ALA A 200 -89.97 42.73 -9.93
N ASP A 201 -89.73 41.98 -8.85
CA ASP A 201 -90.67 41.81 -7.74
C ASP A 201 -90.98 43.15 -7.07
N ARG A 202 -89.96 43.99 -6.83
CA ARG A 202 -90.15 45.35 -6.30
C ARG A 202 -90.98 46.22 -7.23
N LYS A 203 -90.76 46.14 -8.54
CA LYS A 203 -91.57 46.87 -9.52
C LYS A 203 -93.02 46.40 -9.52
N VAL A 204 -93.27 45.09 -9.47
CA VAL A 204 -94.65 44.55 -9.34
C VAL A 204 -95.31 45.02 -8.04
N LEU A 205 -94.57 45.12 -6.93
CA LEU A 205 -95.09 45.70 -5.69
C LEU A 205 -95.33 47.22 -5.78
N GLU A 206 -94.46 47.97 -6.45
CA GLU A 206 -94.66 49.39 -6.76
C GLU A 206 -95.95 49.59 -7.58
N ASP A 207 -96.10 48.84 -8.68
CA ASP A 207 -97.29 48.84 -9.54
C ASP A 207 -98.55 48.47 -8.74
N GLN A 208 -98.51 47.42 -7.89
CA GLN A 208 -99.62 47.05 -7.00
C GLN A 208 -99.95 48.11 -5.94
N ILE A 209 -98.96 48.85 -5.44
CA ILE A 209 -99.16 49.94 -4.47
C ILE A 209 -99.80 51.14 -5.19
N GLU A 210 -99.41 51.44 -6.42
CA GLU A 210 -100.07 52.45 -7.25
C GLU A 210 -101.51 52.05 -7.56
N ASP A 211 -101.78 50.81 -7.96
CA ASP A 211 -103.14 50.36 -8.24
C ASP A 211 -104.01 50.33 -6.98
N ARG A 212 -103.48 49.91 -5.82
CA ARG A 212 -104.18 50.07 -4.53
C ARG A 212 -104.33 51.52 -4.05
N ARG A 213 -103.50 52.45 -4.52
CA ARG A 213 -103.70 53.90 -4.31
C ARG A 213 -104.80 54.43 -5.24
N ARG A 214 -104.83 54.00 -6.51
CA ARG A 214 -105.89 54.33 -7.48
C ARG A 214 -107.24 53.76 -7.04
N GLN A 215 -107.28 52.53 -6.52
CA GLN A 215 -108.47 51.92 -5.93
C GLN A 215 -108.94 52.71 -4.71
N ARG A 216 -108.08 52.96 -3.70
CA ARG A 216 -108.45 53.79 -2.55
C ARG A 216 -108.85 55.22 -2.91
N LEU A 217 -108.31 55.79 -3.99
CA LEU A 217 -108.75 57.09 -4.50
C LEU A 217 -110.15 57.00 -5.13
N LYS A 218 -110.47 55.93 -5.86
CA LYS A 218 -111.83 55.66 -6.36
C LYS A 218 -112.81 55.43 -5.20
N GLU A 219 -112.49 54.53 -4.27
CA GLU A 219 -113.26 54.30 -3.05
C GLU A 219 -113.46 55.59 -2.24
N SER A 220 -112.42 56.42 -2.10
CA SER A 220 -112.55 57.72 -1.43
C SER A 220 -113.40 58.72 -2.21
N ASN A 221 -113.44 58.65 -3.54
CA ASN A 221 -114.32 59.47 -4.37
C ASN A 221 -115.77 58.97 -4.31
N GLU A 222 -115.98 57.65 -4.27
CA GLU A 222 -117.28 57.00 -4.07
C GLU A 222 -117.82 57.33 -2.68
N ILE A 223 -117.03 57.17 -1.62
CA ILE A 223 -117.35 57.61 -0.25
C ILE A 223 -117.59 59.12 -0.20
N ALA A 224 -116.87 59.94 -0.96
CA ALA A 224 -117.13 61.39 -1.01
C ALA A 224 -118.46 61.71 -1.71
N GLN A 225 -118.84 60.96 -2.74
CA GLN A 225 -120.15 61.07 -3.41
C GLN A 225 -121.27 60.60 -2.47
N GLU A 226 -121.13 59.42 -1.84
CA GLU A 226 -122.06 58.92 -0.82
C GLU A 226 -122.15 59.86 0.38
N ALA A 227 -121.05 60.47 0.82
CA ALA A 227 -121.04 61.46 1.89
C ALA A 227 -121.72 62.77 1.47
N GLN A 228 -121.58 63.21 0.22
CA GLN A 228 -122.36 64.34 -0.31
C GLN A 228 -123.85 64.01 -0.37
N GLU A 229 -124.23 62.82 -0.85
CA GLU A 229 -125.61 62.36 -0.81
C GLU A 229 -126.16 62.28 0.62
N MET A 230 -125.38 61.70 1.54
CA MET A 230 -125.73 61.63 2.96
C MET A 230 -125.81 63.01 3.60
N LEU A 231 -124.96 63.97 3.24
CA LEU A 231 -125.07 65.36 3.68
C LEU A 231 -126.36 66.01 3.15
N THR A 232 -126.78 65.75 1.91
CA THR A 232 -128.09 66.26 1.42
C THR A 232 -129.28 65.58 2.11
N LYS A 233 -129.16 64.30 2.50
CA LYS A 233 -130.16 63.58 3.31
C LYS A 233 -130.20 64.13 4.75
N ILE A 234 -129.04 64.38 5.35
CA ILE A 234 -128.88 64.98 6.69
C ILE A 234 -129.39 66.43 6.69
N GLN A 235 -129.14 67.23 5.66
CA GLN A 235 -129.68 68.59 5.57
C GLN A 235 -131.21 68.60 5.58
N ARG A 236 -131.86 67.73 4.79
CA ARG A 236 -133.32 67.53 4.85
C ARG A 236 -133.79 67.08 6.25
N GLN A 237 -133.08 66.15 6.88
CA GLN A 237 -133.41 65.70 8.23
C GLN A 237 -133.16 66.78 9.31
N GLN A 238 -132.14 67.63 9.15
CA GLN A 238 -131.84 68.74 10.04
C GLN A 238 -132.83 69.89 9.89
N GLU A 239 -133.38 70.11 8.69
CA GLU A 239 -134.52 71.01 8.51
C GLU A 239 -135.73 70.49 9.30
N GLU A 240 -136.07 69.19 9.15
CA GLU A 240 -137.14 68.54 9.95
C GLU A 240 -136.84 68.47 11.46
N GLU A 241 -135.58 68.36 11.88
CA GLU A 241 -135.17 68.31 13.29
C GLU A 241 -135.08 69.69 13.92
N ALA A 242 -134.67 70.73 13.20
CA ALA A 242 -134.67 72.10 13.68
C ALA A 242 -136.10 72.58 14.00
N GLU A 243 -137.11 72.14 13.23
CA GLU A 243 -138.51 72.33 13.57
C GLU A 243 -138.89 71.65 14.90
N LYS A 244 -138.38 70.43 15.15
CA LYS A 244 -138.64 69.65 16.38
C LYS A 244 -137.83 70.16 17.59
N GLU A 245 -136.62 70.69 17.39
CA GLU A 245 -135.71 71.08 18.47
C GLU A 245 -136.00 72.49 19.01
N ARG A 246 -136.52 73.39 18.15
CA ARG A 246 -137.19 74.63 18.60
C ARG A 246 -138.27 74.36 19.65
N ALA A 247 -138.95 73.21 19.59
CA ALA A 247 -139.93 72.80 20.61
C ALA A 247 -139.30 72.18 21.88
N LYS A 248 -138.03 71.72 21.84
CA LYS A 248 -137.31 71.15 23.00
C LYS A 248 -136.50 72.18 23.80
N ALA A 249 -135.83 73.14 23.15
CA ALA A 249 -134.93 74.09 23.82
C ALA A 249 -135.62 74.89 24.94
N LEU A 250 -136.92 75.19 24.76
CA LEU A 250 -137.83 75.78 25.75
C LEU A 250 -137.94 75.01 27.08
N ARG A 251 -137.46 73.76 27.16
CA ARG A 251 -137.54 72.91 28.37
C ARG A 251 -136.23 72.83 29.17
N ALA A 252 -135.07 73.02 28.55
CA ALA A 252 -133.78 72.55 29.09
C ALA A 252 -132.96 73.57 29.90
N GLN A 253 -133.20 74.88 29.77
CA GLN A 253 -132.44 75.92 30.51
C GLN A 253 -132.60 75.89 32.05
N ARG A 254 -133.37 74.95 32.60
CA ARG A 254 -133.85 74.95 33.98
C ARG A 254 -132.97 74.17 34.99
N SER A 255 -131.76 73.70 34.64
CA SER A 255 -131.06 72.66 35.44
C SER A 255 -129.54 72.71 35.66
N MET A 256 -128.77 73.67 35.13
CA MET A 256 -127.29 73.52 35.01
C MET A 256 -126.41 74.24 36.07
N GLU A 257 -126.97 74.86 37.10
CA GLU A 257 -126.23 75.82 37.95
C GLU A 257 -125.51 75.21 39.17
N GLU A 258 -125.55 73.87 39.36
CA GLU A 258 -125.33 73.25 40.68
C GLU A 258 -123.92 72.68 40.98
N ILE A 259 -123.04 72.42 39.99
CA ILE A 259 -121.96 71.40 40.14
C ILE A 259 -120.54 71.89 40.54
N LYS A 260 -120.14 73.14 40.30
CA LYS A 260 -118.72 73.54 40.10
C LYS A 260 -117.70 73.51 41.28
N LYS A 261 -117.97 72.96 42.48
CA LYS A 261 -117.26 73.37 43.73
C LYS A 261 -116.19 72.41 44.35
N PHE A 262 -115.70 71.35 43.68
CA PHE A 262 -115.10 70.19 44.38
C PHE A 262 -113.56 69.89 44.25
N ASN A 263 -112.75 70.61 43.46
CA ASN A 263 -111.57 69.97 42.80
C ASN A 263 -110.11 70.24 43.30
N GLU A 264 -109.83 70.94 44.40
CA GLU A 264 -108.51 71.64 44.57
C GLU A 264 -107.38 70.98 45.43
N GLU A 265 -107.56 69.82 46.09
CA GLU A 265 -106.72 69.43 47.26
C GLU A 265 -105.43 68.54 47.04
N THR A 266 -105.05 68.11 45.83
CA THR A 266 -104.28 66.83 45.67
C THR A 266 -102.73 66.83 45.53
N LEU A 267 -102.00 67.94 45.64
CA LEU A 267 -100.68 68.08 44.93
C LEU A 267 -99.35 67.65 45.63
N GLN A 268 -99.25 67.49 46.96
CA GLN A 268 -97.97 67.78 47.68
C GLN A 268 -96.93 66.64 47.97
N ARG A 269 -97.12 65.35 47.63
CA ARG A 269 -96.41 64.21 48.28
C ARG A 269 -95.05 63.66 47.70
N ARG A 270 -94.31 64.35 46.82
CA ARG A 270 -93.44 63.63 45.82
C ARG A 270 -91.89 63.67 45.90
N GLN A 271 -91.20 64.14 46.95
CA GLN A 271 -89.81 64.65 46.82
C GLN A 271 -88.60 63.88 47.49
N GLU A 272 -88.76 62.79 48.24
CA GLU A 272 -87.70 62.36 49.22
C GLU A 272 -86.61 61.34 48.78
N VAL A 273 -86.62 60.79 47.56
CA VAL A 273 -85.96 59.48 47.28
C VAL A 273 -84.45 59.49 46.91
N GLN A 274 -83.85 60.60 46.48
CA GLN A 274 -82.61 60.57 45.63
C GLN A 274 -81.23 60.39 46.31
N ARG A 275 -81.10 60.08 47.61
CA ARG A 275 -79.84 60.37 48.37
C ARG A 275 -78.81 59.23 48.62
N LYS A 276 -78.98 57.98 48.13
CA LYS A 276 -78.29 56.79 48.69
C LYS A 276 -77.26 55.99 47.82
N ILE A 277 -76.80 56.47 46.65
CA ILE A 277 -76.18 55.59 45.62
C ILE A 277 -74.65 55.76 45.42
N LYS A 278 -73.92 56.56 46.22
CA LYS A 278 -72.57 57.07 45.84
C LYS A 278 -71.33 56.52 46.58
N GLU A 279 -71.38 55.39 47.28
CA GLU A 279 -70.32 55.01 48.26
C GLU A 279 -69.54 53.69 48.01
N GLU A 280 -69.75 52.95 46.90
CA GLU A 280 -69.33 51.53 46.80
C GLU A 280 -68.19 51.17 45.79
N GLU A 281 -67.56 52.09 45.06
CA GLU A 281 -66.76 51.73 43.85
C GLU A 281 -65.20 51.69 43.98
N ASP A 282 -64.58 51.99 45.13
CA ASP A 282 -63.14 52.36 45.21
C ASP A 282 -62.10 51.27 45.64
N GLN A 283 -62.43 49.97 45.79
CA GLN A 283 -61.58 49.04 46.60
C GLN A 283 -60.76 47.91 45.91
N VAL A 284 -60.78 47.69 44.59
CA VAL A 284 -60.24 46.42 43.98
C VAL A 284 -58.89 46.54 43.23
N LEU A 285 -58.31 47.74 43.10
CA LEU A 285 -57.18 48.02 42.19
C LEU A 285 -55.75 47.62 42.68
N ALA A 286 -55.58 46.99 43.85
CA ALA A 286 -54.29 46.98 44.58
C ALA A 286 -53.45 45.68 44.55
N TYR A 287 -53.88 44.59 43.90
CA TYR A 287 -53.29 43.25 44.15
C TYR A 287 -52.19 42.76 43.18
N GLN A 288 -52.02 43.35 42.00
CA GLN A 288 -51.28 42.71 40.89
C GLN A 288 -49.77 43.05 40.76
N LEU A 289 -49.21 43.91 41.60
CA LEU A 289 -47.84 44.46 41.41
C LEU A 289 -46.69 43.77 42.20
N LYS A 290 -46.95 42.72 43.00
CA LYS A 290 -45.98 42.20 43.99
C LYS A 290 -45.30 40.85 43.69
N LYS A 291 -45.36 40.31 42.46
CA LYS A 291 -44.93 38.92 42.18
C LYS A 291 -43.82 38.75 41.12
N ALA A 292 -43.13 39.82 40.71
CA ALA A 292 -42.26 39.80 39.52
C ALA A 292 -40.76 40.06 39.76
N GLU A 293 -40.32 40.46 40.97
CA GLU A 293 -38.95 40.95 41.19
C GLU A 293 -38.03 39.97 41.95
N ASP A 294 -38.58 38.92 42.55
CA ASP A 294 -37.79 38.00 43.37
C ASP A 294 -37.04 36.93 42.56
N LEU A 295 -35.72 36.93 42.75
CA LEU A 295 -34.84 35.78 42.54
C LEU A 295 -34.40 35.45 41.10
N LYS A 296 -34.36 36.47 40.23
CA LYS A 296 -33.22 36.67 39.30
C LYS A 296 -31.89 36.98 40.05
N ARG A 297 -31.63 36.30 41.17
CA ARG A 297 -30.55 36.56 42.14
C ARG A 297 -29.86 35.28 42.62
N ARG A 298 -29.89 34.19 41.83
CA ARG A 298 -29.35 32.88 42.24
C ARG A 298 -28.48 32.15 41.21
N GLU A 299 -28.14 32.77 40.08
CA GLU A 299 -27.42 32.07 38.99
C GLU A 299 -26.04 32.62 38.59
N GLU A 300 -25.59 33.79 39.09
CA GLU A 300 -24.38 34.44 38.53
C GLU A 300 -23.27 34.82 39.54
N GLU A 301 -23.35 34.43 40.82
CA GLU A 301 -22.25 34.66 41.78
C GLU A 301 -21.20 33.52 41.78
N GLU A 302 -20.17 33.76 40.95
CA GLU A 302 -18.77 33.38 41.19
C GLU A 302 -18.34 31.91 41.00
N ALA A 303 -18.38 31.48 39.74
CA ALA A 303 -17.66 30.30 39.22
C ALA A 303 -16.10 30.41 39.26
N GLN A 304 -15.47 31.13 40.20
CA GLN A 304 -14.07 31.61 40.02
C GLN A 304 -13.09 31.52 41.22
N ARG A 305 -13.30 30.69 42.26
CA ARG A 305 -12.38 30.68 43.44
C ARG A 305 -11.87 29.33 43.99
N ARG A 306 -11.69 28.28 43.16
CA ARG A 306 -11.04 27.00 43.59
C ARG A 306 -10.08 26.36 42.57
N HIS A 307 -9.32 27.17 41.82
CA HIS A 307 -8.28 26.68 40.90
C HIS A 307 -6.88 27.29 41.19
N GLU A 308 -6.48 27.37 42.46
CA GLU A 308 -5.16 27.90 42.86
C GLU A 308 -4.27 26.84 43.53
N ALA A 309 -3.71 25.98 42.67
CA ALA A 309 -2.27 25.71 42.58
C ALA A 309 -1.44 25.14 43.77
N GLU A 310 -1.89 25.14 45.02
CA GLU A 310 -1.00 24.97 46.18
C GLU A 310 -1.17 23.66 46.98
N LEU A 311 -1.07 22.53 46.28
CA LEU A 311 -0.71 21.24 46.91
C LEU A 311 0.38 20.50 46.12
N ARG A 312 1.31 21.28 45.54
CA ARG A 312 2.61 20.81 45.08
C ARG A 312 3.63 20.79 46.23
N CYS A 313 4.21 19.62 46.46
CA CYS A 313 5.67 19.48 46.63
C CYS A 313 6.37 20.28 47.76
N ALA A 314 5.88 20.20 49.00
CA ALA A 314 6.71 20.34 50.22
C ALA A 314 5.93 19.73 51.39
N LYS A 315 6.50 18.94 52.30
CA LYS A 315 7.90 18.71 52.70
C LYS A 315 7.93 17.37 53.46
N LEU A 316 9.12 16.89 53.87
CA LEU A 316 9.36 15.63 54.61
C LEU A 316 9.22 14.38 53.72
N ARG A 317 10.29 13.88 53.09
CA ARG A 317 11.73 14.07 53.38
C ARG A 317 12.08 13.71 54.83
N SER A 318 11.56 12.57 55.30
CA SER A 318 11.71 12.08 56.67
C SER A 318 11.70 10.54 56.76
N MET A 319 12.19 9.83 55.73
CA MET A 319 12.26 8.36 55.79
C MET A 319 13.43 7.79 54.98
N GLN A 320 14.63 7.95 55.55
CA GLN A 320 15.80 7.06 55.38
C GLN A 320 16.47 7.13 53.98
N GLU A 321 17.67 7.67 53.79
CA GLU A 321 18.77 7.91 54.74
C GLU A 321 19.04 6.68 55.62
N LYS A 322 19.41 5.58 54.94
CA LYS A 322 19.94 4.37 55.56
C LYS A 322 21.18 3.89 54.80
N MET A 323 22.30 3.95 55.51
CA MET A 323 23.35 2.92 55.50
C MET A 323 24.06 2.66 54.17
N ALA A 324 24.64 3.72 53.60
CA ALA A 324 25.93 3.60 52.93
C ALA A 324 27.06 3.77 53.98
N ASN A 325 28.15 3.02 53.82
CA ASN A 325 29.44 3.07 54.57
C ASN A 325 29.55 2.25 55.87
N GLU A 326 30.08 1.02 55.78
CA GLU A 326 30.68 0.30 56.93
C GLU A 326 31.54 -0.93 56.51
N LYS A 327 32.50 -0.77 55.58
CA LYS A 327 33.28 -1.93 55.07
C LYS A 327 34.69 -1.66 54.50
N ALA A 328 35.43 -0.69 55.04
CA ALA A 328 36.71 -0.24 54.47
C ALA A 328 37.95 -0.25 55.41
N GLU A 329 37.88 -0.85 56.60
CA GLU A 329 38.89 -0.63 57.67
C GLU A 329 39.54 -1.89 58.28
N LEU A 330 39.65 -3.02 57.56
CA LEU A 330 40.22 -4.26 58.11
C LEU A 330 41.18 -5.03 57.18
N ASP A 331 42.32 -4.42 56.77
CA ASP A 331 43.41 -5.22 56.14
C ASP A 331 44.85 -4.60 56.20
N GLU A 332 45.29 -4.05 57.36
CA GLU A 332 46.60 -3.35 57.45
C GLU A 332 47.64 -3.93 58.45
N LEU A 333 47.40 -5.09 59.10
CA LEU A 333 48.25 -5.57 60.22
C LEU A 333 48.77 -7.03 60.10
N ARG A 334 49.66 -7.31 59.13
CA ARG A 334 50.32 -8.65 59.00
C ARG A 334 51.83 -8.66 58.64
N ALA A 335 52.55 -7.52 58.60
CA ALA A 335 53.73 -7.39 57.73
C ALA A 335 55.18 -7.41 58.29
N LYS A 336 55.49 -7.55 59.61
CA LYS A 336 56.85 -7.16 60.12
C LYS A 336 57.54 -7.97 61.27
N ARG A 337 57.88 -9.29 61.16
CA ARG A 337 58.63 -10.02 62.25
C ARG A 337 59.63 -11.19 61.90
N ALA A 338 60.23 -11.30 60.71
CA ALA A 338 60.80 -12.59 60.24
C ALA A 338 62.35 -12.77 60.05
N ALA A 339 63.27 -11.94 60.59
CA ALA A 339 64.57 -11.73 59.90
C ALA A 339 65.96 -12.19 60.49
N GLU A 340 66.19 -12.47 61.79
CA GLU A 340 67.51 -12.08 62.39
C GLU A 340 68.26 -13.08 63.35
N ALA A 341 68.71 -14.30 62.95
CA ALA A 341 69.47 -15.20 63.88
C ALA A 341 70.36 -16.32 63.24
N ARG A 342 71.73 -16.24 63.18
CA ARG A 342 72.51 -17.30 62.45
C ARG A 342 74.02 -17.60 62.67
N GLU A 343 74.78 -17.00 63.59
CA GLU A 343 76.15 -16.55 63.22
C GLU A 343 77.46 -17.27 63.72
N ARG A 344 77.64 -17.75 64.97
CA ARG A 344 78.98 -17.68 65.65
C ARG A 344 79.65 -19.02 66.14
N GLN A 345 80.66 -19.59 65.46
CA GLN A 345 81.53 -20.71 65.97
C GLN A 345 82.97 -20.81 65.35
N ALA A 346 83.80 -21.73 65.89
CA ALA A 346 85.07 -22.37 65.39
C ALA A 346 86.44 -21.62 65.42
N ARG A 347 87.52 -22.25 65.99
CA ARG A 347 88.95 -21.78 65.97
C ARG A 347 90.12 -22.81 66.05
N GLU A 348 90.65 -23.21 67.23
CA GLU A 348 92.08 -23.56 67.49
C GLU A 348 92.52 -25.06 67.42
N ALA A 349 93.85 -25.36 67.23
CA ALA A 349 94.59 -26.62 67.59
C ALA A 349 95.99 -26.81 66.87
N ASP A 350 97.12 -26.89 67.59
CA ASP A 350 98.44 -26.61 66.97
C ASP A 350 99.61 -27.65 67.09
N LEU A 351 100.36 -27.69 68.21
CA LEU A 351 101.84 -27.52 68.13
C LEU A 351 102.79 -28.75 68.01
N ALA A 352 102.35 -30.00 68.16
CA ALA A 352 103.22 -31.15 68.50
C ALA A 352 104.08 -31.78 67.37
N LEU A 353 104.71 -30.96 66.52
CA LEU A 353 105.01 -31.33 65.12
C LEU A 353 106.48 -31.65 64.77
N ALA A 354 107.47 -31.36 65.62
CA ALA A 354 108.82 -31.00 65.13
C ALA A 354 109.86 -32.12 64.85
N ARG A 355 109.92 -33.23 65.62
CA ARG A 355 111.05 -34.20 65.51
C ARG A 355 110.84 -35.34 64.52
N LYS A 356 109.60 -35.82 64.38
CA LYS A 356 109.21 -36.78 63.33
C LYS A 356 109.74 -36.35 61.95
N GLN A 357 109.68 -35.04 61.70
CA GLN A 357 110.09 -34.37 60.47
C GLN A 357 111.44 -34.80 59.90
N LYS A 358 112.46 -35.14 60.71
CA LYS A 358 113.84 -35.22 60.19
C LYS A 358 114.26 -36.57 59.60
N GLU A 359 113.81 -37.69 60.15
CA GLU A 359 113.97 -38.99 59.50
C GLU A 359 112.90 -39.18 58.42
N GLU A 360 111.70 -38.63 58.67
CA GLU A 360 110.74 -38.35 57.61
C GLU A 360 111.41 -37.58 56.47
N MET A 361 112.32 -36.61 56.69
CA MET A 361 112.92 -35.81 55.59
C MET A 361 113.74 -36.61 54.57
N ASP A 362 114.51 -37.63 54.95
CA ASP A 362 115.39 -38.35 54.03
C ASP A 362 114.69 -39.54 53.34
N GLU A 363 113.77 -40.22 54.04
CA GLU A 363 112.81 -41.09 53.37
C GLU A 363 111.87 -40.28 52.47
N LEU A 364 111.39 -39.11 52.92
CA LEU A 364 110.74 -38.11 52.06
C LEU A 364 111.66 -37.70 50.93
N ARG A 365 112.99 -37.67 51.04
CA ARG A 365 113.84 -37.26 49.92
C ARG A 365 113.88 -38.31 48.81
N ARG A 366 114.04 -39.60 49.16
CA ARG A 366 113.97 -40.71 48.19
C ARG A 366 112.55 -40.90 47.66
N ALA A 367 111.55 -40.84 48.55
CA ALA A 367 110.14 -40.87 48.18
C ALA A 367 109.74 -39.66 47.34
N ARG A 368 110.23 -38.43 47.62
CA ARG A 368 110.02 -37.23 46.79
C ARG A 368 110.64 -37.40 45.41
N ASN A 369 111.82 -38.00 45.29
CA ASN A 369 112.42 -38.23 43.97
C ASN A 369 111.64 -39.29 43.17
N ALA A 370 111.27 -40.41 43.78
CA ALA A 370 110.42 -41.42 43.14
C ALA A 370 109.02 -40.88 42.80
N GLN A 371 108.43 -40.11 43.72
CA GLN A 371 107.16 -39.41 43.56
C GLN A 371 107.26 -38.29 42.53
N ALA A 372 108.41 -37.61 42.37
CA ALA A 372 108.64 -36.61 41.33
C ALA A 372 108.65 -37.29 39.96
N MET A 373 109.44 -38.34 39.77
CA MET A 373 109.45 -39.11 38.51
C MET A 373 108.08 -39.75 38.21
N HIS A 374 107.36 -40.22 39.23
CA HIS A 374 105.99 -40.70 39.08
C HIS A 374 105.00 -39.58 38.75
N ARG A 375 105.11 -38.41 39.39
CA ARG A 375 104.30 -37.21 39.09
C ARG A 375 104.59 -36.67 37.71
N GLU A 376 105.82 -36.69 37.22
CA GLU A 376 106.15 -36.29 35.85
C GLU A 376 105.56 -37.27 34.84
N ARG A 377 105.73 -38.58 35.04
CA ARG A 377 105.10 -39.60 34.19
C ARG A 377 103.57 -39.54 34.24
N ALA A 378 102.99 -39.25 35.41
CA ALA A 378 101.55 -39.02 35.57
C ALA A 378 101.10 -37.75 34.84
N ARG A 379 101.78 -36.61 35.03
CA ARG A 379 101.51 -35.34 34.33
C ARG A 379 101.61 -35.47 32.82
N VAL A 380 102.58 -36.22 32.29
CA VAL A 380 102.71 -36.46 30.83
C VAL A 380 101.55 -37.33 30.32
N LYS A 381 101.17 -38.39 31.05
CA LYS A 381 100.00 -39.20 30.71
C LYS A 381 98.69 -38.40 30.81
N GLU A 382 98.55 -37.58 31.84
CA GLU A 382 97.39 -36.72 32.07
C GLU A 382 97.30 -35.63 31.00
N ALA A 383 98.40 -34.97 30.64
CA ALA A 383 98.45 -34.02 29.54
C ALA A 383 98.12 -34.67 28.18
N THR A 384 98.61 -35.88 27.89
CA THR A 384 98.27 -36.59 26.64
C THR A 384 96.83 -37.12 26.62
N LEU A 385 96.24 -37.43 27.78
CA LEU A 385 94.82 -37.74 27.90
C LEU A 385 93.98 -36.47 27.70
N GLN A 386 94.29 -35.37 28.40
CA GLN A 386 93.64 -34.06 28.26
C GLN A 386 93.72 -33.52 26.83
N GLN A 387 94.84 -33.73 26.12
CA GLN A 387 94.96 -33.38 24.70
C GLN A 387 94.00 -34.20 23.83
N ARG A 388 93.91 -35.52 24.02
CA ARG A 388 92.98 -36.39 23.26
C ARG A 388 91.52 -36.12 23.60
N GLU A 389 91.21 -35.84 24.86
CA GLU A 389 89.88 -35.43 25.32
C GLU A 389 89.50 -34.08 24.71
N TYR A 390 90.42 -33.10 24.72
CA TYR A 390 90.22 -31.81 24.06
C TYR A 390 90.02 -31.94 22.55
N GLU A 391 90.85 -32.72 21.85
CA GLU A 391 90.69 -33.01 20.42
C GLU A 391 89.33 -33.68 20.13
N SER A 392 88.92 -34.65 20.95
CA SER A 392 87.61 -35.32 20.83
C SER A 392 86.44 -34.35 21.06
N ILE A 393 86.52 -33.50 22.09
CA ILE A 393 85.53 -32.45 22.39
C ILE A 393 85.49 -31.43 21.27
N MET A 394 86.62 -31.02 20.70
CA MET A 394 86.67 -30.05 19.60
C MET A 394 86.02 -30.61 18.33
N VAL A 395 86.29 -31.87 17.98
CA VAL A 395 85.61 -32.55 16.86
C VAL A 395 84.09 -32.66 17.09
N GLN A 396 83.67 -32.96 18.32
CA GLN A 396 82.24 -32.97 18.69
C GLN A 396 81.63 -31.57 18.54
N VAL A 397 82.26 -30.54 19.10
CA VAL A 397 81.82 -29.13 19.02
C VAL A 397 81.76 -28.62 17.58
N GLU A 398 82.68 -29.03 16.70
CA GLU A 398 82.65 -28.70 15.28
C GLU A 398 81.50 -29.41 14.56
N SER A 399 81.27 -30.69 14.85
CA SER A 399 80.14 -31.45 14.32
C SER A 399 78.79 -30.87 14.75
N ASP A 400 78.67 -30.43 16.00
CA ASP A 400 77.48 -29.77 16.54
C ASP A 400 77.27 -28.37 15.95
N LYS A 401 78.33 -27.58 15.80
CA LYS A 401 78.27 -26.30 15.07
C LYS A 401 77.81 -26.49 13.62
N ALA A 402 78.26 -27.54 12.94
CA ALA A 402 77.82 -27.85 11.58
C ALA A 402 76.34 -28.28 11.55
N ARG A 403 75.92 -29.14 12.49
CA ARG A 403 74.52 -29.59 12.64
C ARG A 403 73.57 -28.43 12.91
N VAL A 404 73.88 -27.57 13.87
CA VAL A 404 73.07 -26.39 14.22
C VAL A 404 72.97 -25.41 13.04
N LYS A 405 74.08 -25.13 12.34
CA LYS A 405 74.05 -24.29 11.11
C LYS A 405 73.11 -24.86 10.05
N ALA A 406 73.18 -26.17 9.79
CA ALA A 406 72.32 -26.82 8.80
C ALA A 406 70.83 -26.84 9.22
N GLU A 407 70.53 -26.97 10.52
CA GLU A 407 69.16 -26.84 11.03
C GLU A 407 68.64 -25.39 10.94
N ASP A 408 69.46 -24.40 11.25
CA ASP A 408 69.10 -22.98 11.13
C ASP A 408 68.89 -22.56 9.67
N GLU A 409 69.68 -23.07 8.73
CA GLU A 409 69.46 -22.85 7.29
C GLU A 409 68.15 -23.50 6.82
N LYS A 410 67.86 -24.74 7.22
CA LYS A 410 66.57 -25.38 6.95
C LYS A 410 65.39 -24.60 7.54
N ARG A 411 65.52 -24.10 8.78
CA ARG A 411 64.51 -23.24 9.42
C ARG A 411 64.32 -21.92 8.69
N LYS A 412 65.39 -21.26 8.25
CA LYS A 412 65.34 -20.04 7.42
C LYS A 412 64.63 -20.29 6.10
N LEU A 413 64.99 -21.35 5.37
CA LEU A 413 64.35 -21.73 4.11
C LEU A 413 62.85 -22.04 4.29
N ALA A 414 62.48 -22.80 5.32
CA ALA A 414 61.09 -23.08 5.66
C ALA A 414 60.31 -21.80 6.03
N SER A 415 60.92 -20.89 6.81
CA SER A 415 60.34 -19.59 7.15
C SER A 415 60.14 -18.70 5.92
N MET A 416 61.08 -18.70 4.97
CA MET A 416 60.97 -17.97 3.70
C MET A 416 59.88 -18.55 2.80
N ALA A 417 59.75 -19.88 2.72
CA ALA A 417 58.68 -20.54 1.98
C ALA A 417 57.30 -20.20 2.58
N HIS A 418 57.17 -20.32 3.91
CA HIS A 418 55.94 -19.94 4.62
C HIS A 418 55.59 -18.45 4.44
N ARG A 419 56.59 -17.55 4.46
CA ARG A 419 56.40 -16.12 4.18
C ARG A 419 55.84 -15.88 2.77
N ARG A 420 56.36 -16.57 1.75
CA ARG A 420 55.86 -16.46 0.37
C ARG A 420 54.41 -16.90 0.26
N VAL A 421 54.03 -18.01 0.90
CA VAL A 421 52.65 -18.51 0.93
C VAL A 421 51.72 -17.51 1.66
N LEU A 422 52.18 -16.92 2.77
CA LEU A 422 51.45 -15.85 3.46
C LEU A 422 51.25 -14.62 2.57
N GLN A 423 52.28 -14.19 1.84
CA GLN A 423 52.18 -13.06 0.91
C GLN A 423 51.16 -13.35 -0.21
N SER A 424 51.20 -14.52 -0.84
CA SER A 424 50.21 -14.88 -1.86
C SER A 424 48.78 -14.97 -1.29
N GLN A 425 48.60 -15.48 -0.07
CA GLN A 425 47.30 -15.52 0.59
C GLN A 425 46.77 -14.12 0.97
N ILE A 426 47.66 -13.18 1.32
CA ILE A 426 47.29 -11.78 1.58
C ILE A 426 46.85 -11.11 0.27
N GLU A 427 47.63 -11.24 -0.80
CA GLU A 427 47.27 -10.72 -2.12
C GLU A 427 45.95 -11.28 -2.65
N GLU A 428 45.73 -12.59 -2.51
CA GLU A 428 44.48 -13.24 -2.92
C GLU A 428 43.29 -12.72 -2.10
N LYS A 429 43.42 -12.61 -0.77
CA LYS A 429 42.39 -12.02 0.09
C LYS A 429 42.12 -10.55 -0.23
N GLU A 430 43.14 -9.77 -0.60
CA GLU A 430 42.95 -8.38 -1.04
C GLU A 430 42.24 -8.30 -2.39
N ARG A 431 42.58 -9.16 -3.36
CA ARG A 431 41.88 -9.25 -4.65
C ARG A 431 40.41 -9.63 -4.43
N LEU A 432 40.13 -10.63 -3.59
CA LEU A 432 38.77 -11.04 -3.23
C LEU A 432 37.99 -9.93 -2.52
N LYS A 433 38.61 -9.18 -1.60
CA LYS A 433 37.99 -8.00 -0.96
C LYS A 433 37.66 -6.91 -1.98
N LYS A 434 38.57 -6.61 -2.92
CA LYS A 434 38.33 -5.63 -4.00
C LYS A 434 37.19 -6.07 -4.90
N LEU A 435 37.17 -7.34 -5.34
CA LEU A 435 36.08 -7.91 -6.13
C LEU A 435 34.74 -7.91 -5.39
N ALA A 436 34.72 -8.25 -4.10
CA ALA A 436 33.49 -8.19 -3.29
C ALA A 436 32.99 -6.75 -3.09
N PHE A 437 33.90 -5.77 -2.97
CA PHE A 437 33.54 -4.35 -2.91
C PHE A 437 32.95 -3.85 -4.23
N ILE A 438 33.58 -4.22 -5.36
CA ILE A 438 33.07 -3.90 -6.71
C ILE A 438 31.69 -4.52 -6.90
N LYS A 439 31.51 -5.82 -6.63
CA LYS A 439 30.20 -6.49 -6.70
C LYS A 439 29.15 -5.81 -5.85
N LYS A 440 29.48 -5.41 -4.62
CA LYS A 440 28.55 -4.65 -3.76
C LYS A 440 28.21 -3.26 -4.31
N GLN A 441 29.13 -2.61 -5.02
CA GLN A 441 28.83 -1.37 -5.75
C GLN A 441 27.97 -1.61 -6.99
N GLU A 442 28.25 -2.66 -7.77
CA GLU A 442 27.47 -3.09 -8.93
C GLU A 442 26.04 -3.48 -8.51
N GLU A 443 25.87 -4.28 -7.46
CA GLU A 443 24.58 -4.59 -6.81
C GLU A 443 23.86 -3.31 -6.36
N GLY A 444 24.59 -2.39 -5.73
CA GLY A 444 24.04 -1.09 -5.29
C GLY A 444 23.70 -0.12 -6.43
N GLN A 445 24.31 -0.28 -7.61
CA GLN A 445 23.98 0.46 -8.84
C GLN A 445 22.78 -0.20 -9.53
N ALA A 446 22.79 -1.52 -9.70
CA ALA A 446 21.70 -2.30 -10.25
C ALA A 446 20.40 -2.08 -9.48
N LEU A 447 20.42 -2.11 -8.14
CA LEU A 447 19.26 -1.79 -7.32
C LEU A 447 18.75 -0.36 -7.57
N LYS A 448 19.63 0.63 -7.73
CA LYS A 448 19.22 2.02 -8.07
C LYS A 448 18.62 2.12 -9.47
N GLU A 449 19.16 1.39 -10.44
CA GLU A 449 18.59 1.32 -11.78
C GLU A 449 17.24 0.60 -11.78
N GLU A 450 17.07 -0.47 -11.00
CA GLU A 450 15.80 -1.17 -10.81
C GLU A 450 14.76 -0.23 -10.18
N PHE A 451 15.09 0.45 -9.07
CA PHE A 451 14.21 1.46 -8.48
C PHE A 451 13.87 2.61 -9.45
N ALA A 452 14.82 3.08 -10.25
CA ALA A 452 14.55 4.12 -11.25
C ALA A 452 13.60 3.62 -12.37
N ARG A 453 13.81 2.39 -12.86
CA ARG A 453 12.93 1.75 -13.86
C ARG A 453 11.53 1.49 -13.30
N GLU A 454 11.42 1.11 -12.03
CA GLU A 454 10.14 0.95 -11.33
C GLU A 454 9.42 2.29 -11.17
N LEU A 455 10.12 3.36 -10.78
CA LEU A 455 9.56 4.72 -10.72
C LEU A 455 9.05 5.20 -12.09
N GLU A 456 9.87 5.07 -13.15
CA GLU A 456 9.43 5.39 -14.52
C GLU A 456 8.21 4.58 -14.95
N LYS A 457 8.15 3.30 -14.57
CA LYS A 457 7.03 2.42 -14.90
C LYS A 457 5.75 2.84 -14.18
N LEU A 458 5.84 3.17 -12.90
CA LEU A 458 4.71 3.66 -12.11
C LEU A 458 4.25 5.04 -12.58
N GLU A 459 5.16 5.91 -13.05
CA GLU A 459 4.79 7.19 -13.65
C GLU A 459 4.08 7.02 -15.00
N LYS A 460 4.51 6.06 -15.84
CA LYS A 460 3.78 5.68 -17.07
C LYS A 460 2.36 5.17 -16.74
N ILE A 461 2.23 4.24 -15.79
CA ILE A 461 0.92 3.74 -15.31
C ILE A 461 0.05 4.88 -14.76
N ARG A 462 0.62 5.85 -14.03
CA ARG A 462 -0.11 7.04 -13.56
C ARG A 462 -0.66 7.86 -14.72
N LEU A 463 0.13 8.09 -15.77
CA LEU A 463 -0.29 8.86 -16.94
C LEU A 463 -1.35 8.10 -17.76
N GLU A 464 -1.21 6.78 -17.88
CA GLU A 464 -2.19 5.89 -18.52
C GLU A 464 -3.53 5.91 -17.77
N GLU A 465 -3.57 5.61 -16.46
CA GLU A 465 -4.82 5.62 -15.67
C GLU A 465 -5.45 7.02 -15.58
N VAL A 466 -4.65 8.11 -15.54
CA VAL A 466 -5.17 9.47 -15.64
C VAL A 466 -5.77 9.75 -17.02
N GLY A 467 -5.18 9.21 -18.09
CA GLY A 467 -5.70 9.27 -19.45
C GLY A 467 -7.03 8.55 -19.59
N GLU A 468 -7.10 7.28 -19.17
CA GLU A 468 -8.32 6.46 -19.16
C GLU A 468 -9.47 7.15 -18.40
N LEU A 469 -9.18 7.81 -17.27
CA LEU A 469 -10.19 8.54 -16.51
C LEU A 469 -10.68 9.81 -17.24
N VAL A 470 -9.80 10.53 -17.95
CA VAL A 470 -10.21 11.68 -18.78
C VAL A 470 -11.05 11.22 -19.98
N GLU A 471 -10.67 10.11 -20.63
CA GLU A 471 -11.45 9.50 -21.72
C GLU A 471 -12.82 8.98 -21.24
N ALA A 472 -12.90 8.45 -20.02
CA ALA A 472 -14.15 8.09 -19.36
C ALA A 472 -15.01 9.30 -18.92
N GLY A 473 -14.60 10.53 -19.24
CA GLY A 473 -15.36 11.75 -18.97
C GLY A 473 -15.29 12.27 -17.54
N VAL A 474 -14.31 11.81 -16.74
CA VAL A 474 -14.09 12.32 -15.37
C VAL A 474 -13.60 13.77 -15.42
N ASN A 475 -14.18 14.63 -14.59
CA ASN A 475 -13.81 16.04 -14.55
C ASN A 475 -12.33 16.20 -14.15
N PRO A 476 -11.47 16.83 -15.01
CA PRO A 476 -10.04 16.96 -14.76
C PRO A 476 -9.67 17.66 -13.45
N LEU A 477 -10.57 18.47 -12.87
CA LEU A 477 -10.37 19.13 -11.57
C LEU A 477 -10.17 18.10 -10.44
N TYR A 478 -10.94 17.01 -10.44
CA TYR A 478 -10.86 15.96 -9.41
C TYR A 478 -9.69 14.99 -9.60
N LEU A 479 -9.03 15.02 -10.76
CA LEU A 479 -7.81 14.26 -11.06
C LEU A 479 -6.53 15.01 -10.63
N SER A 480 -6.64 16.23 -10.10
CA SER A 480 -5.51 17.05 -9.66
C SER A 480 -4.65 16.35 -8.58
N GLU A 481 -5.27 15.76 -7.56
CA GLU A 481 -4.58 15.01 -6.50
C GLU A 481 -3.85 13.77 -7.03
N MET A 482 -4.42 13.10 -8.03
CA MET A 482 -3.81 11.93 -8.69
C MET A 482 -2.62 12.33 -9.56
N LYS A 483 -2.71 13.46 -10.27
CA LYS A 483 -1.60 14.04 -11.06
C LYS A 483 -0.45 14.55 -10.18
N ALA A 484 -0.77 15.14 -9.03
CA ALA A 484 0.21 15.68 -8.08
C ALA A 484 0.86 14.61 -7.17
N LEU A 485 0.50 13.34 -7.32
CA LEU A 485 0.95 12.26 -6.45
C LEU A 485 2.45 11.96 -6.63
N VAL A 486 3.22 12.14 -5.55
CA VAL A 486 4.67 11.92 -5.50
C VAL A 486 4.95 10.44 -5.22
N ILE A 487 5.17 9.67 -6.28
CA ILE A 487 5.35 8.20 -6.23
C ILE A 487 6.56 7.80 -5.37
N GLU A 488 7.67 8.56 -5.42
CA GLU A 488 8.88 8.30 -4.61
C GLU A 488 8.63 8.20 -3.10
N LYS A 489 7.62 8.91 -2.58
CA LYS A 489 7.30 8.92 -1.15
C LYS A 489 6.44 7.73 -0.71
N GLN A 490 5.92 6.95 -1.66
CA GLN A 490 5.02 5.80 -1.43
C GLN A 490 5.76 4.45 -1.48
N ILE A 491 7.04 4.43 -1.84
CA ILE A 491 7.89 3.23 -1.95
C ILE A 491 8.82 3.08 -0.71
N ARG A 492 8.85 4.09 0.17
CA ARG A 492 9.54 4.06 1.48
C ARG A 492 8.65 3.50 2.59
#